data_AF-A0A699YSJ6-F1
#
_entry.id   AF-A0A699YSJ6-F1
#
_cell.length_a   1.000
_cell.length_b   1.000
_cell.length_c   1.000
_cell.angle_alpha   90.00
_cell.angle_beta   90.00
_cell.angle_gamma   90.00
#
_symmetry.space_group_name_H-M   'P 1'
#
loop_
_entity.id
_entity.type
_entity.pdbx_description
1 polymer ?
#
loop_
_entity_poly.entity_id
_entity_poly.type
_entity_poly.pdbx_seq_one_letter_code
_entity_poly.pdbx_strand_id
1 'polypeptide(L)' 'MNKSDDDEPFDKYMARMAKDGVWAGYMEVIAASQVLQVHLNIYQAGQPRWTVTHCSPQATTLHLSYHDGQ' A
#
# COMPACT_ATOMS: atom_id res chain seq x y z
N MET A 1 23.01 12.62 -0.96
CA MET A 1 22.05 12.50 -2.07
C MET A 1 21.14 11.33 -1.72
N ASN A 2 19.92 11.59 -1.26
CA ASN A 2 18.96 10.52 -0.96
C ASN A 2 18.51 9.90 -2.27
N LYS A 3 18.71 8.59 -2.45
CA LYS A 3 18.06 7.83 -3.53
C LYS A 3 16.58 7.74 -3.21
N SER A 4 15.74 8.32 -4.06
CA SER A 4 14.33 7.94 -4.12
C SER A 4 14.24 6.50 -4.63
N ASP A 5 13.19 5.77 -4.24
CA ASP A 5 12.85 4.43 -4.77
C ASP A 5 12.65 4.39 -6.31
N ASP A 6 12.79 5.52 -7.01
CA ASP A 6 12.65 5.67 -8.46
C ASP A 6 13.80 5.08 -9.30
N ASP A 7 14.95 4.75 -8.69
CA ASP A 7 16.10 4.21 -9.43
C ASP A 7 16.07 2.66 -9.59
N GLU A 8 15.07 1.97 -9.02
CA GLU A 8 14.93 0.51 -9.16
C GLU A 8 14.19 0.14 -10.46
N PRO A 9 14.81 -0.64 -11.38
CA PRO A 9 14.09 -1.13 -12.56
C PRO A 9 12.86 -1.95 -12.17
N PHE A 10 11.76 -1.78 -12.93
CA PHE A 10 10.47 -2.41 -12.62
C PHE A 10 10.56 -3.93 -12.41
N ASP A 11 11.30 -4.65 -13.26
CA ASP A 11 11.45 -6.10 -13.12
C ASP A 11 12.16 -6.49 -11.81
N LYS A 12 13.11 -5.67 -11.37
CA LYS A 12 13.82 -5.87 -10.11
C LYS A 12 12.90 -5.57 -8.92
N TYR A 13 12.11 -4.50 -9.01
CA TYR A 13 11.07 -4.19 -8.03
C TYR A 13 10.09 -5.35 -7.87
N MET A 14 9.54 -5.85 -8.99
CA MET A 14 8.61 -6.97 -8.99
C MET A 14 9.23 -8.25 -8.42
N ALA A 15 10.48 -8.56 -8.80
CA ALA A 15 11.20 -9.73 -8.28
C ALA A 15 11.48 -9.62 -6.77
N ARG A 16 11.64 -8.40 -6.23
CA ARG A 16 11.76 -8.16 -4.79
C ARG A 16 10.41 -8.29 -4.10
N MET A 17 9.38 -7.60 -4.58
CA MET A 17 8.03 -7.60 -3.98
C MET A 17 7.35 -8.97 -4.04
N ALA A 18 7.74 -9.85 -4.96
CA ALA A 18 7.24 -11.23 -5.04
C ALA A 18 7.74 -12.15 -3.90
N LYS A 19 8.69 -11.70 -3.07
CA LYS A 19 9.22 -12.51 -1.97
C LYS A 19 8.38 -12.34 -0.71
N ASP A 20 8.08 -13.46 -0.05
CA ASP A 20 7.39 -13.44 1.24
C ASP A 20 8.16 -12.63 2.29
N GLY A 21 7.41 -11.88 3.10
CA GLY A 21 7.96 -11.05 4.19
C GLY A 21 8.56 -9.71 3.74
N VAL A 22 8.45 -9.35 2.46
CA VAL A 22 8.82 -8.00 2.00
C VAL A 22 7.73 -7.00 2.36
N TRP A 23 8.13 -5.90 2.98
CA TRP A 23 7.23 -4.82 3.38
C TRP A 23 6.65 -4.11 2.15
N ALA A 24 5.31 -3.98 2.16
CA ALA A 24 4.55 -3.26 1.15
C ALA A 24 4.56 -1.75 1.41
N GLY A 25 4.56 -0.96 0.34
CA GLY A 25 4.44 0.49 0.40
C GLY A 25 3.10 0.99 -0.12
N TYR A 26 3.04 2.27 -0.47
CA TYR A 26 1.85 2.92 -1.00
C TYR A 26 1.35 2.28 -2.32
N MET A 27 2.26 1.90 -3.21
CA MET A 27 1.91 1.30 -4.51
C MET A 27 1.19 -0.04 -4.32
N GLU A 28 1.68 -0.91 -3.45
CA GLU A 28 1.03 -2.18 -3.14
C GLU A 28 -0.32 -1.99 -2.47
N VAL A 29 -0.46 -0.97 -1.61
CA VAL A 29 -1.75 -0.64 -0.99
C VAL A 29 -2.78 -0.26 -2.05
N ILE A 30 -2.40 0.52 -3.06
CA ILE A 30 -3.29 0.84 -4.19
C ILE A 30 -3.61 -0.43 -4.99
N ALA A 31 -2.59 -1.22 -5.35
CA ALA A 31 -2.76 -2.44 -6.13
C ALA A 31 -3.67 -3.43 -5.40
N ALA A 32 -3.51 -3.59 -4.09
CA ALA A 32 -4.36 -4.45 -3.26
C ALA A 32 -5.82 -3.99 -3.26
N SER A 33 -6.06 -2.68 -3.11
CA SER A 33 -7.43 -2.13 -3.20
C SER A 33 -8.10 -2.48 -4.53
N GLN A 34 -7.36 -2.35 -5.64
CA GLN A 34 -7.87 -2.64 -6.98
C GLN A 34 -8.08 -4.14 -7.23
N VAL A 35 -7.10 -4.99 -6.89
CA VAL A 35 -7.19 -6.43 -7.14
C VAL A 35 -8.27 -7.08 -6.26
N LEU A 36 -8.39 -6.65 -5.00
CA LEU A 36 -9.37 -7.20 -4.06
C LEU A 36 -10.75 -6.55 -4.18
N GLN A 37 -10.88 -5.49 -4.97
CA GLN A 37 -12.13 -4.73 -5.14
C GLN A 37 -12.70 -4.19 -3.82
N VAL A 38 -11.83 -3.63 -2.97
CA VAL A 38 -12.17 -3.07 -1.65
C VAL A 38 -11.64 -1.65 -1.49
N HIS A 39 -12.26 -0.89 -0.60
CA HIS A 39 -11.68 0.35 -0.08
C HIS A 39 -10.79 0.05 1.12
N LEU A 40 -9.77 0.88 1.34
CA LEU A 40 -8.88 0.76 2.49
C LEU A 40 -8.89 2.07 3.29
N ASN A 41 -9.09 1.95 4.60
CA ASN A 41 -8.83 3.02 5.57
C ASN A 41 -7.64 2.62 6.42
N ILE A 42 -6.58 3.41 6.37
CA ILE A 42 -5.33 3.16 7.09
C ILE A 42 -5.17 4.24 8.17
N TYR A 43 -4.95 3.79 9.40
CA TYR A 43 -4.82 4.65 10.57
C TYR A 43 -3.39 4.55 11.12
N GLN A 44 -2.80 5.68 11.46
CA GLN A 44 -1.53 5.76 12.18
C GLN A 44 -1.70 6.76 13.33
N ALA A 45 -1.19 6.41 14.51
CA ALA A 45 -1.33 7.25 15.69
C ALA A 45 -0.71 8.65 15.45
N GLY A 46 -1.46 9.70 15.79
CA GLY A 46 -1.03 11.09 15.60
C GLY A 46 -1.07 11.60 14.16
N GLN A 47 -1.52 10.78 13.20
CA GLN A 47 -1.62 11.15 11.78
C GLN A 47 -3.07 11.16 11.30
N PRO A 48 -3.40 11.93 10.24
CA PRO A 48 -4.68 11.83 9.56
C PRO A 48 -4.92 10.40 9.03
N ARG A 49 -6.19 10.01 8.92
CA ARG A 49 -6.58 8.75 8.25
C ARG A 49 -6.27 8.84 6.75
N TRP A 50 -5.69 7.78 6.21
CA TRP A 50 -5.50 7.62 4.77
C TRP A 50 -6.61 6.74 4.20
N THR A 51 -7.20 7.17 3.08
CA THR A 51 -8.32 6.47 2.45
C THR A 51 -8.00 6.18 0.98
N VAL A 52 -8.19 4.92 0.58
CA VAL A 52 -7.99 4.44 -0.79
C VAL A 52 -9.31 3.92 -1.32
N THR A 53 -9.82 4.56 -2.38
CA THR A 53 -11.13 4.25 -3.01
C THR A 53 -10.98 4.15 -4.51
N HIS A 54 -10.63 2.97 -5.02
CA HIS A 54 -10.42 2.72 -6.46
C HIS A 54 -11.47 1.80 -7.10
N CYS A 55 -12.52 1.44 -6.36
CA CYS A 55 -13.50 0.44 -6.78
C CYS A 55 -14.92 1.02 -6.74
N SER A 56 -15.93 0.17 -7.00
CA SER A 56 -17.34 0.55 -6.89
C SER A 56 -17.62 1.27 -5.56
N PRO A 57 -18.46 2.33 -5.54
CA PRO A 57 -18.87 2.99 -4.30
C PRO A 57 -19.49 2.05 -3.25
N GLN A 58 -19.96 0.88 -3.68
CA GLN A 58 -20.56 -0.16 -2.83
C GLN A 58 -19.54 -1.18 -2.31
N ALA A 59 -18.25 -1.02 -2.64
CA ALA A 59 -17.20 -1.93 -2.23
C ALA A 59 -17.05 -1.94 -0.71
N THR A 60 -16.73 -3.12 -0.17
CA THR A 60 -16.43 -3.29 1.26
C THR A 60 -15.23 -2.45 1.63
N THR A 61 -15.26 -1.83 2.81
CA THR A 61 -14.14 -1.05 3.34
C THR A 61 -13.42 -1.84 4.42
N LEU A 62 -12.13 -2.10 4.22
CA LEU A 62 -11.26 -2.69 5.24
C LEU A 62 -10.57 -1.57 6.03
N HIS A 63 -10.39 -1.83 7.32
CA HIS A 63 -9.74 -0.91 8.25
C HIS A 63 -8.43 -1.52 8.74
N LEU A 64 -7.33 -0.81 8.51
CA LEU A 64 -5.97 -1.25 8.79
C LEU A 64 -5.31 -0.26 9.75
N SER A 65 -4.54 -0.77 10.71
CA SER A 65 -3.75 0.07 11.60
C SER A 65 -2.27 -0.11 11.30
N TYR A 66 -1.59 0.99 11.00
CA TYR A 66 -0.16 1.04 10.78
C TYR A 66 0.53 1.46 12.07
N HIS A 67 1.33 0.55 12.60
CA HIS A 67 2.08 0.71 13.84
C HIS A 67 3.56 0.54 13.56
N ASP A 68 4.37 1.17 14.41
CA ASP A 68 5.82 0.92 14.49
C ASP A 68 6.55 1.07 13.15
N GLY A 69 6.09 2.03 12.32
CA GLY A 69 6.67 2.28 11.01
C GLY A 69 8.19 2.36 11.05
N GLN A 70 8.85 1.96 9.97
CA GLN A 70 10.28 2.24 9.82
C GLN A 70 10.55 3.74 9.80
#